data_AF-W1XJM0-F1
#
_entry.id   AF-W1XJM0-F1
#
_cell.length_a   1.000
_cell.length_b   1.000
_cell.length_c   1.000
_cell.angle_alpha   90.00
_cell.angle_beta   90.00
_cell.angle_gamma   90.00
#
_symmetry.space_group_name_H-M   'P 1'
#
loop_
_entity.id
_entity.type
_entity.pdbx_description
1 polymer ?
#
loop_
_entity_poly.entity_id
_entity_poly.type
_entity_poly.pdbx_seq_one_letter_code
_entity_poly.pdbx_strand_id
1 'polypeptide(L)'
;QTISLGGCEIYTGQLNGTEVALLKSGIGKVAAALGATLLLEHCKPDVIINTGSAGGLAPTLKVGDIVVSDEARYHDADVTAFGYEYGQLPGCPAGFKADDKLIAAAEACIAELNLNAVRGLIVS
;
A
#
# COMPACT_ATOMS: atom_id res chain seq x y z
N GLN A 1 -7.93 5.87 -20.79
CA GLN A 1 -9.35 6.19 -20.54
C GLN A 1 -9.49 6.59 -19.08
N THR A 2 -10.50 7.39 -18.71
CA THR A 2 -10.80 7.70 -17.31
C THR A 2 -12.12 7.04 -16.92
N ILE A 3 -12.15 6.37 -15.77
CA ILE A 3 -13.35 5.80 -15.15
C ILE A 3 -13.63 6.62 -13.88
N SER A 4 -14.78 7.30 -13.83
CA SER A 4 -15.17 8.14 -12.69
C SER A 4 -16.42 7.56 -12.02
N LEU A 5 -16.30 7.11 -10.78
CA LEU A 5 -17.39 6.53 -10.00
C LEU A 5 -17.09 6.58 -8.50
N GLY A 6 -18.13 6.66 -7.67
CA GLY A 6 -17.97 6.64 -6.20
C GLY A 6 -17.12 7.78 -5.62
N GLY A 7 -16.95 8.88 -6.36
CA GLY A 7 -16.03 9.97 -5.99
C GLY A 7 -14.55 9.66 -6.25
N CYS A 8 -14.24 8.55 -6.89
CA CYS A 8 -12.89 8.14 -7.32
C CYS A 8 -12.73 8.35 -8.84
N GLU A 9 -11.48 8.58 -9.26
CA GLU A 9 -11.07 8.60 -10.66
C GLU A 9 -9.95 7.57 -10.88
N ILE A 10 -10.16 6.69 -11.85
CA ILE A 10 -9.18 5.68 -12.28
C ILE A 10 -8.76 6.01 -13.71
N TYR A 11 -7.46 6.22 -13.92
CA TYR A 11 -6.87 6.44 -15.23
C TYR A 11 -6.28 5.13 -15.75
N THR A 12 -6.78 4.63 -16.88
CA THR A 12 -6.26 3.45 -17.55
C THR A 12 -5.46 3.83 -18.79
N GLY A 13 -4.40 3.09 -19.08
CA GLY A 13 -3.57 3.33 -20.26
C GLY A 13 -2.34 2.45 -20.27
N GLN A 14 -1.31 2.89 -20.98
CA GLN A 14 -0.02 2.23 -20.98
C GLN A 14 1.05 3.16 -20.42
N LEU A 15 1.92 2.61 -19.59
CA LEU A 15 3.16 3.24 -19.14
C LEU A 15 4.33 2.39 -19.66
N ASN A 16 5.14 2.95 -20.55
CA ASN A 16 6.25 2.24 -21.22
C ASN A 16 5.83 0.89 -21.83
N GLY A 17 4.64 0.85 -22.46
CA GLY A 17 4.09 -0.37 -23.09
C GLY A 17 3.46 -1.38 -22.12
N THR A 18 3.46 -1.10 -20.81
CA THR A 18 2.78 -1.93 -19.81
C THR A 18 1.41 -1.35 -19.50
N GLU A 19 0.35 -2.17 -19.51
CA GLU A 19 -0.98 -1.73 -19.10
C GLU A 19 -1.00 -1.32 -17.63
N VAL A 20 -1.54 -0.14 -17.35
CA VAL A 20 -1.64 0.41 -16.00
C VAL A 20 -3.03 0.97 -15.74
N ALA A 21 -3.48 0.80 -14.50
CA ALA A 21 -4.64 1.48 -13.94
C ALA A 21 -4.19 2.28 -12.71
N LEU A 22 -4.25 3.61 -12.79
CA LEU A 22 -3.78 4.53 -11.77
C LEU A 22 -4.95 5.17 -11.04
N LEU A 23 -4.97 5.06 -9.72
CA LEU A 23 -6.00 5.59 -8.84
C LEU A 23 -5.38 6.56 -7.83
N LYS A 24 -6.05 7.69 -7.56
CA LYS A 24 -5.81 8.50 -6.37
C LYS A 24 -6.76 8.07 -5.24
N SER A 25 -6.26 7.41 -4.21
CA SER A 25 -7.04 6.73 -3.17
C SER A 25 -7.87 7.64 -2.25
N GLY A 26 -7.51 8.91 -2.12
CA GLY A 26 -8.01 9.76 -1.04
C GLY A 26 -7.32 9.48 0.30
N ILE A 27 -7.79 10.12 1.38
CA ILE A 27 -7.17 10.08 2.71
C ILE A 27 -7.98 9.17 3.65
N GLY A 28 -7.29 8.25 4.32
CA GLY A 28 -7.87 7.39 5.35
C GLY A 28 -8.37 6.04 4.82
N LYS A 29 -8.62 5.12 5.76
CA LYS A 29 -8.89 3.70 5.50
C LYS A 29 -10.11 3.46 4.61
N VAL A 30 -11.20 4.18 4.85
CA VAL A 30 -12.45 4.03 4.09
C VAL A 30 -12.28 4.49 2.65
N ALA A 31 -11.65 5.64 2.42
CA ALA A 31 -11.41 6.16 1.07
C ALA A 31 -10.47 5.23 0.27
N ALA A 32 -9.39 4.79 0.90
CA ALA A 32 -8.45 3.85 0.29
C ALA A 32 -9.11 2.50 -0.04
N ALA A 33 -9.90 1.94 0.88
CA ALA A 33 -10.63 0.68 0.66
C ALA A 33 -11.65 0.80 -0.48
N LEU A 34 -12.41 1.90 -0.54
CA LEU A 34 -13.35 2.18 -1.63
C LEU A 34 -12.61 2.23 -2.97
N GLY A 35 -11.57 3.06 -3.06
CA GLY A 35 -10.80 3.22 -4.29
C GLY A 35 -10.15 1.90 -4.75
N ALA A 36 -9.50 1.17 -3.85
CA ALA A 36 -8.87 -0.12 -4.16
C ALA A 36 -9.90 -1.16 -4.63
N THR A 37 -11.09 -1.21 -4.00
CA THR A 37 -12.18 -2.11 -4.43
C THR A 37 -12.62 -1.77 -5.85
N LEU A 38 -12.84 -0.48 -6.16
CA LEU A 38 -13.25 -0.04 -7.50
C LEU A 38 -12.16 -0.34 -8.55
N LEU A 39 -10.89 -0.10 -8.21
CA LEU A 39 -9.76 -0.41 -9.08
C LEU A 39 -9.69 -1.91 -9.41
N LEU A 40 -9.82 -2.77 -8.41
CA LEU A 40 -9.79 -4.22 -8.57
C LEU A 40 -10.96 -4.73 -9.43
N GLU A 41 -12.18 -4.29 -9.14
CA GLU A 41 -13.38 -4.75 -9.85
C GLU A 41 -13.41 -4.31 -11.31
N HIS A 42 -13.03 -3.06 -11.59
CA HIS A 42 -13.14 -2.48 -12.93
C HIS A 42 -11.92 -2.69 -13.81
N CYS A 43 -10.73 -2.80 -13.24
CA CYS A 43 -9.49 -2.91 -14.00
C CYS A 43 -8.80 -4.27 -13.88
N LYS A 44 -9.13 -5.05 -12.84
CA LYS A 44 -8.59 -6.40 -12.61
C LYS A 44 -7.06 -6.49 -12.79
N PRO A 45 -6.28 -5.61 -12.14
CA PRO A 45 -4.84 -5.65 -12.28
C PRO A 45 -4.27 -6.93 -11.67
N ASP A 46 -3.17 -7.45 -12.21
CA ASP A 46 -2.50 -8.64 -11.68
C ASP A 46 -1.84 -8.37 -10.32
N VAL A 47 -1.39 -7.14 -10.09
CA VAL A 47 -0.72 -6.70 -8.86
C VAL A 47 -1.08 -5.25 -8.52
N ILE A 48 -0.94 -4.88 -7.24
CA ILE A 48 -1.14 -3.51 -6.76
C ILE A 48 0.19 -2.97 -6.19
N ILE A 49 0.55 -1.76 -6.60
CA ILE A 49 1.62 -0.97 -5.98
C ILE A 49 0.96 0.25 -5.35
N ASN A 50 1.06 0.37 -4.02
CA ASN A 50 0.61 1.55 -3.30
C ASN A 50 1.80 2.46 -3.01
N THR A 51 1.74 3.71 -3.49
CA THR A 51 2.81 4.70 -3.32
C THR A 51 2.31 5.90 -2.53
N GLY A 52 3.14 6.45 -1.65
CA GLY A 52 2.83 7.65 -0.90
C GLY A 52 4.02 8.11 -0.05
N SER A 53 3.82 9.15 0.75
CA SER A 53 4.76 9.55 1.80
C SER A 53 4.29 9.05 3.17
N ALA A 54 5.23 8.93 4.11
CA ALA A 54 4.96 8.47 5.47
C ALA A 54 5.86 9.19 6.49
N GLY A 55 5.45 9.17 7.76
CA GLY A 55 6.29 9.59 8.89
C GLY A 55 7.21 8.46 9.34
N GLY A 56 8.52 8.71 9.42
CA GLY A 56 9.49 7.73 9.90
C GLY A 56 9.47 7.58 11.42
N LEU A 57 9.20 6.37 11.92
CA LEU A 57 9.22 6.05 13.36
C LEU A 57 10.59 5.53 13.82
N ALA A 58 11.30 4.79 12.97
CA ALA A 58 12.62 4.30 13.30
C ALA A 58 13.63 5.46 13.32
N PRO A 59 14.45 5.62 14.38
CA PRO A 59 15.35 6.76 14.55
C PRO A 59 16.47 6.82 13.49
N THR A 60 16.68 5.73 12.76
CA THR A 60 17.67 5.63 11.68
C THR A 60 17.16 6.17 10.35
N LEU A 61 15.84 6.38 10.20
CA LEU A 61 15.24 6.89 8.98
C LEU A 61 15.54 8.37 8.77
N LYS A 62 15.74 8.75 7.52
CA LYS A 62 15.95 10.13 7.07
C LYS A 62 14.87 10.54 6.08
N VAL A 63 14.67 11.85 5.96
CA VAL A 63 13.81 12.40 4.89
C VAL A 63 14.37 11.98 3.54
N GLY A 64 13.54 11.35 2.72
CA GLY A 64 13.92 10.83 1.40
C GLY A 64 14.21 9.32 1.37
N ASP A 65 14.34 8.66 2.53
CA ASP A 65 14.38 7.19 2.56
C ASP A 65 13.05 6.61 2.04
N ILE A 66 13.13 5.52 1.28
CA ILE A 66 11.97 4.82 0.76
C ILE A 66 11.73 3.56 1.58
N VAL A 67 10.59 3.51 2.28
CA VAL A 67 10.21 2.32 3.04
C VAL A 67 9.45 1.35 2.14
N VAL A 68 9.91 0.10 2.07
CA VAL A 68 9.22 -1.00 1.41
C VAL A 68 8.55 -1.86 2.48
N SER A 69 7.22 -1.95 2.47
CA SER A 69 6.50 -2.73 3.50
C SER A 69 6.77 -4.22 3.34
N ASP A 70 7.18 -4.90 4.41
CA ASP A 70 7.09 -6.37 4.51
C ASP A 70 5.71 -6.80 5.06
N GLU A 71 5.15 -5.99 5.95
CA GLU A 71 3.85 -6.18 6.58
C GLU A 71 3.18 -4.82 6.83
N ALA A 72 1.85 -4.80 6.78
CA ALA A 72 1.03 -3.67 7.19
C ALA A 72 0.10 -4.05 8.36
N ARG A 73 0.02 -3.20 9.39
CA ARG A 73 -0.86 -3.39 10.56
C ARG A 73 -1.67 -2.15 10.88
N TYR A 74 -2.77 -2.31 11.60
CA TYR A 74 -3.51 -1.17 12.14
C TYR A 74 -2.92 -0.75 13.48
N HIS A 75 -2.64 0.54 13.66
CA HIS A 75 -2.20 1.07 14.97
C HIS A 75 -3.35 1.52 15.87
N ASP A 76 -4.58 1.56 15.35
CA ASP A 76 -5.77 2.12 16.04
C ASP A 76 -6.90 1.10 16.21
N ALA A 77 -6.71 -0.16 15.78
CA ALA A 77 -7.69 -1.22 15.94
C ALA A 77 -7.49 -1.91 17.29
N ASP A 78 -8.50 -1.85 18.16
CA ASP A 78 -8.44 -2.48 19.47
C ASP A 78 -9.73 -3.28 19.76
N VAL A 79 -9.58 -4.60 19.67
CA VAL A 79 -10.56 -5.58 20.14
C VAL A 79 -9.91 -6.58 21.11
N THR A 80 -8.88 -6.12 21.84
CA THR A 80 -8.14 -6.93 22.82
C THR A 80 -9.03 -7.41 23.97
N ALA A 81 -10.14 -6.71 24.24
CA ALA A 81 -11.20 -7.15 25.16
C ALA A 81 -11.77 -8.54 24.81
N PHE A 82 -11.63 -8.98 23.56
CA PHE A 82 -12.04 -10.29 23.08
C PHE A 82 -10.87 -11.25 22.83
N GLY A 83 -9.65 -10.91 23.25
CA GLY A 83 -8.45 -11.76 23.19
C GLY A 83 -7.67 -11.70 21.88
N TYR A 84 -7.96 -10.76 20.98
CA TYR A 84 -7.19 -10.52 19.76
C TYR A 84 -5.90 -9.74 20.05
N GLU A 85 -4.92 -9.83 19.15
CA GLU A 85 -3.71 -9.00 19.20
C GLU A 85 -4.06 -7.52 18.97
N TYR A 86 -3.37 -6.59 19.64
CA TYR A 86 -3.56 -5.15 19.37
C TYR A 86 -3.26 -4.86 17.90
N GLY A 87 -4.15 -4.13 17.23
CA GLY A 87 -4.08 -3.88 15.79
C GLY A 87 -4.77 -4.94 14.91
N GLN A 88 -5.18 -6.08 15.47
CA GLN A 88 -5.87 -7.13 14.72
C GLN A 88 -7.39 -6.91 14.71
N LEU A 89 -8.00 -7.00 13.52
CA LEU A 89 -9.46 -7.06 13.38
C LEU A 89 -9.97 -8.52 13.37
N PRO A 90 -11.18 -8.81 13.89
CA PRO A 90 -11.78 -10.13 13.79
C PRO A 90 -11.91 -10.59 12.33
N GLY A 91 -11.51 -11.83 12.05
CA GLY A 91 -11.53 -12.38 10.69
C GLY A 91 -10.35 -11.94 9.80
N CYS A 92 -9.40 -11.15 10.32
CA CYS A 92 -8.17 -10.77 9.63
C CYS A 92 -6.93 -11.34 10.34
N PRO A 93 -5.81 -11.54 9.62
CA PRO A 93 -4.53 -11.70 10.28
C PRO A 93 -4.16 -10.44 11.06
N ALA A 94 -3.27 -10.55 12.05
CA ALA A 94 -2.79 -9.39 12.81
C ALA A 94 -2.03 -8.38 11.94
N GLY A 95 -1.41 -8.84 10.86
CA GLY A 95 -0.80 -8.02 9.83
C GLY A 95 -0.97 -8.63 8.44
N PHE A 96 -0.99 -7.77 7.43
CA PHE A 96 -1.10 -8.14 6.02
C PHE A 96 0.28 -8.13 5.40
N LYS A 97 0.80 -9.31 5.04
CA LYS A 97 2.12 -9.44 4.40
C LYS A 97 2.07 -8.95 2.95
N ALA A 98 3.11 -8.21 2.56
CA ALA A 98 3.34 -7.87 1.16
C ALA A 98 3.93 -9.07 0.40
N ASP A 99 3.81 -9.07 -0.92
CA ASP A 99 4.32 -10.14 -1.78
C ASP A 99 5.86 -10.09 -1.89
N ASP A 100 6.52 -11.23 -1.62
CA ASP A 100 7.99 -11.32 -1.61
C ASP A 100 8.63 -10.93 -2.94
N LYS A 101 7.99 -11.20 -4.08
CA LYS A 101 8.52 -10.84 -5.41
C LYS A 101 8.41 -9.34 -5.65
N LEU A 102 7.30 -8.72 -5.22
CA LEU A 102 7.12 -7.27 -5.32
C LEU A 102 8.05 -6.50 -4.39
N ILE A 103 8.30 -7.01 -3.17
CA ILE A 103 9.30 -6.45 -2.25
C ILE A 103 10.68 -6.44 -2.93
N ALA A 104 11.11 -7.61 -3.43
CA ALA A 104 12.42 -7.74 -4.08
C ALA A 104 12.56 -6.84 -5.32
N ALA A 105 11.50 -6.76 -6.14
CA ALA A 105 11.49 -5.88 -7.32
C ALA A 105 11.57 -4.40 -6.92
N ALA A 106 10.82 -3.97 -5.91
CA ALA A 106 10.86 -2.59 -5.43
C ALA A 106 12.24 -2.22 -4.87
N GLU A 107 12.83 -3.06 -4.01
CA GLU A 107 14.18 -2.85 -3.48
C GLU A 107 15.23 -2.74 -4.60
N ALA A 108 15.15 -3.60 -5.62
CA ALA A 108 16.04 -3.55 -6.78
C ALA A 108 15.89 -2.24 -7.57
N CYS A 109 14.65 -1.82 -7.88
CA CYS A 109 14.40 -0.57 -8.59
C CYS A 109 14.87 0.66 -7.79
N ILE A 110 14.70 0.67 -6.46
CA ILE A 110 15.18 1.76 -5.60
C ILE A 110 16.72 1.83 -5.62
N ALA A 111 17.40 0.68 -5.57
CA ALA A 111 18.84 0.60 -5.63
C ALA A 111 19.40 1.09 -6.99
N GLU A 112 18.75 0.73 -8.11
CA GLU A 112 19.12 1.20 -9.46
C GLU A 112 19.02 2.73 -9.59
N LEU A 113 18.12 3.35 -8.85
CA LEU A 113 17.96 4.80 -8.79
C LEU A 113 18.93 5.49 -7.82
N ASN A 114 19.87 4.75 -7.20
CA ASN A 114 20.77 5.22 -6.15
C ASN A 114 20.04 5.86 -4.95
N LEU A 115 18.89 5.30 -4.59
CA LEU A 115 18.10 5.71 -3.44
C LEU A 115 18.21 4.68 -2.31
N ASN A 116 17.90 5.10 -1.08
CA ASN A 116 17.99 4.23 0.10
C ASN A 116 16.66 3.50 0.34
N ALA A 117 16.65 2.17 0.17
CA ALA A 117 15.52 1.32 0.50
C ALA A 117 15.63 0.82 1.95
N VAL A 118 14.54 0.91 2.71
CA VAL A 118 14.44 0.34 4.06
C VAL A 118 13.22 -0.55 4.12
N ARG A 119 13.41 -1.86 4.32
CA ARG A 119 12.29 -2.77 4.50
C ARG A 119 11.79 -2.77 5.94
N GLY A 120 10.47 -2.80 6.14
CA GLY A 120 9.91 -3.04 7.47
C GLY A 120 8.42 -2.81 7.57
N LEU A 121 7.92 -2.95 8.80
CA LEU A 121 6.53 -2.78 9.16
C LEU A 121 6.05 -1.34 8.93
N ILE A 122 4.92 -1.19 8.23
CA ILE A 122 4.17 0.06 8.17
C ILE A 122 2.88 -0.10 8.98
N VAL A 123 2.59 0.88 9.85
CA VAL A 123 1.32 0.94 10.57
C VAL A 123 0.40 2.00 10.00
N SER A 124 -0.91 1.78 10.07
CA SER A 124 -1.93 2.69 9.53
C SER A 124 -3.18 2.82 10.39
#